data_AF-A0A6P5AB58-F1
#
_entry.id   AF-A0A6P5AB58-F1
#
_cell.length_a   1.000
_cell.length_b   1.000
_cell.length_c   1.000
_cell.angle_alpha   90.00
_cell.angle_beta   90.00
_cell.angle_gamma   90.00
#
_symmetry.space_group_name_H-M   'P 1'
#
loop_
_entity.id
_entity.type
_entity.pdbx_description
1 polymer ?
#
loop_
_entity_poly.entity_id
_entity_poly.type
_entity_poly.pdbx_seq_one_letter_code
_entity_poly.pdbx_strand_id
1 'polypeptide(L)'
;MAPMMLVLLAAVAGVAVAADVPCRPMQELYPSGKELCERMWDGAFVYETDLSRAYTMWFFERDNPNDKVSHKLGKTPPNKCYLQYLHKTVPGPEPDNFTECHPWKNRACCRQQTVSSPEKIIQNYGPEWRWDRCGTLSAACERFFVQEACFYECDPNAGLYRMYSDKDFDASNPRHNKWQIEGMPIRADYCDSWWAACRNDLFCALEQGNHYVCAAEYEKADGQGYFYTLVKSIVSWFTQ
;
A
#
# COMPACT_ATOMS: atom_id res chain seq x y z
N MET A 1 -34.82 -50.57 -31.38
CA MET A 1 -34.98 -49.57 -30.30
C MET A 1 -33.98 -49.90 -29.21
N ALA A 2 -32.88 -49.16 -29.15
CA ALA A 2 -31.90 -49.20 -28.07
C ALA A 2 -31.59 -47.73 -27.73
N PRO A 3 -31.61 -47.31 -26.45
CA PRO A 3 -31.40 -45.92 -26.09
C PRO A 3 -29.89 -45.63 -26.07
N MET A 4 -29.49 -44.57 -26.76
CA MET A 4 -28.13 -44.06 -26.78
C MET A 4 -27.87 -43.33 -25.47
N MET A 5 -27.00 -43.90 -24.61
CA MET A 5 -26.60 -43.28 -23.35
C MET A 5 -25.60 -42.16 -23.65
N LEU A 6 -26.03 -40.92 -23.48
CA LEU A 6 -25.19 -39.73 -23.63
C LEU A 6 -24.35 -39.58 -22.35
N VAL A 7 -23.07 -39.91 -22.40
CA VAL A 7 -22.12 -39.64 -21.32
C VAL A 7 -21.71 -38.17 -21.40
N LEU A 8 -22.27 -37.34 -20.51
CA LEU A 8 -21.82 -35.96 -20.29
C LEU A 8 -20.47 -35.98 -19.56
N LEU A 9 -19.39 -35.84 -20.32
CA LEU A 9 -18.08 -35.48 -19.78
C LEU A 9 -18.14 -34.00 -19.36
N ALA A 10 -18.26 -33.76 -18.06
CA ALA A 10 -18.08 -32.43 -17.49
C ALA A 10 -16.61 -32.02 -17.70
N ALA A 11 -16.38 -31.07 -18.62
CA ALA A 11 -15.10 -30.42 -18.77
C ALA A 11 -14.86 -29.55 -17.54
N VAL A 12 -13.99 -30.01 -16.63
CA VAL A 12 -13.44 -29.14 -15.58
C VAL A 12 -12.48 -28.19 -16.29
N ALA A 13 -12.94 -26.97 -16.56
CA ALA A 13 -12.07 -25.89 -17.03
C ALA A 13 -11.09 -25.57 -15.91
N GLY A 14 -9.90 -26.18 -15.96
CA GLY A 14 -8.76 -25.76 -15.15
C GLY A 14 -8.37 -24.35 -15.56
N VAL A 15 -8.76 -23.37 -14.75
CA VAL A 15 -8.22 -22.01 -14.81
C VAL A 15 -6.71 -22.13 -14.64
N ALA A 16 -5.96 -21.61 -15.61
CA ALA A 16 -4.52 -21.51 -15.49
C ALA A 16 -4.21 -20.54 -14.36
N VAL A 17 -3.76 -21.06 -13.22
CA VAL A 17 -3.35 -20.26 -12.07
C VAL A 17 -2.07 -19.52 -12.50
N ALA A 18 -2.10 -18.18 -12.46
CA ALA A 18 -0.89 -17.38 -12.57
C ALA A 18 0.12 -17.87 -11.53
N ALA A 19 1.42 -17.77 -11.80
CA ALA A 19 2.44 -18.25 -10.85
C ALA A 19 2.17 -17.68 -9.45
N ASP A 20 1.83 -18.54 -8.49
CA ASP A 20 1.40 -18.13 -7.16
C ASP A 20 2.58 -17.47 -6.43
N VAL A 21 2.53 -16.15 -6.28
CA VAL A 21 3.40 -15.44 -5.35
C VAL A 21 3.09 -15.99 -3.95
N PRO A 22 4.10 -16.47 -3.20
CA PRO A 22 3.85 -17.19 -1.95
C PRO A 22 3.23 -16.26 -0.91
N CYS A 23 2.24 -16.77 -0.18
CA CYS A 23 1.54 -16.06 0.87
C CYS A 23 1.71 -16.77 2.21
N ARG A 24 1.92 -16.00 3.29
CA ARG A 24 2.04 -16.53 4.67
C ARG A 24 1.39 -15.59 5.68
N PRO A 25 1.01 -16.08 6.87
CA PRO A 25 0.54 -15.23 7.96
C PRO A 25 1.58 -14.15 8.29
N MET A 26 1.13 -12.91 8.51
CA MET A 26 2.05 -11.78 8.78
C MET A 26 2.96 -12.01 9.99
N GLN A 27 2.53 -12.75 11.01
CA GLN A 27 3.38 -13.09 12.16
C GLN A 27 4.59 -13.98 11.81
N GLU A 28 4.55 -14.69 10.68
CA GLU A 28 5.70 -15.46 10.18
C GLU A 28 6.68 -14.59 9.39
N LEU A 29 6.23 -13.42 8.91
CA LEU A 29 7.04 -12.47 8.13
C LEU A 29 7.64 -11.39 9.03
N TYR A 30 6.84 -10.89 9.96
CA TYR A 30 7.16 -9.83 10.90
C TYR A 30 7.06 -10.38 12.33
N PRO A 31 8.17 -10.57 13.05
CA PRO A 31 8.13 -11.02 14.44
C PRO A 31 7.42 -10.07 15.42
N SER A 32 7.38 -8.77 15.13
CA SER A 32 6.70 -7.76 15.96
C SER A 32 6.23 -6.55 15.14
N GLY A 33 5.58 -5.59 15.81
CA GLY A 33 5.22 -4.29 15.23
C GLY A 33 6.41 -3.51 14.69
N LYS A 34 7.58 -3.64 15.33
CA LYS A 34 8.82 -3.04 14.84
C LYS A 34 9.20 -3.56 13.46
N GLU A 35 9.30 -4.88 13.29
CA GLU A 35 9.68 -5.44 11.99
C GLU A 35 8.62 -5.17 10.92
N LEU A 36 7.33 -5.13 11.28
CA LEU A 36 6.28 -4.76 10.34
C LEU A 36 6.51 -3.34 9.80
N CYS A 37 6.64 -2.35 10.69
CA CYS A 37 6.81 -0.96 10.30
C CYS A 37 8.12 -0.71 9.53
N GLU A 38 9.23 -1.28 9.98
CA GLU A 38 10.54 -1.00 9.40
C GLU A 38 10.79 -1.73 8.06
N ARG A 39 10.05 -2.82 7.77
CA ARG A 39 10.36 -3.69 6.61
C ARG A 39 9.31 -3.70 5.50
N MET A 40 8.02 -3.67 5.84
CA MET A 40 6.95 -3.80 4.83
C MET A 40 7.15 -2.80 3.68
N TRP A 41 7.53 -1.57 4.03
CA TRP A 41 7.76 -0.46 3.09
C TRP A 41 9.25 -0.09 2.95
N ASP A 42 10.14 -1.08 3.03
CA ASP A 42 11.57 -0.94 2.70
C ASP A 42 12.28 0.25 3.39
N GLY A 43 12.10 0.38 4.72
CA GLY A 43 12.75 1.44 5.50
C GLY A 43 12.07 2.82 5.44
N ALA A 44 10.88 2.91 4.84
CA ALA A 44 10.05 4.12 4.90
C ALA A 44 9.83 4.64 6.32
N PHE A 45 9.66 3.73 7.28
CA PHE A 45 9.33 4.02 8.66
C PHE A 45 10.38 3.48 9.63
N VAL A 46 10.54 4.16 10.76
CA VAL A 46 11.38 3.75 11.89
C VAL A 46 10.50 3.62 13.12
N TYR A 47 10.65 2.53 13.86
CA TYR A 47 9.90 2.29 15.10
C TYR A 47 10.42 3.19 16.23
N GLU A 48 9.61 4.14 16.69
CA GLU A 48 10.01 5.13 17.71
C GLU A 48 9.24 4.95 19.02
N THR A 49 10.01 4.72 20.08
CA THR A 49 9.51 4.49 21.46
C THR A 49 9.28 5.79 22.22
N ASP A 50 10.00 6.87 21.90
CA ASP A 50 9.64 8.20 22.37
C ASP A 50 8.45 8.72 21.56
N LEU A 51 7.25 8.36 22.03
CA LEU A 51 5.96 8.72 21.45
C LEU A 51 5.76 10.23 21.26
N SER A 52 6.54 11.06 21.95
CA SER A 52 6.48 12.51 21.80
C SER A 52 7.25 13.02 20.57
N ARG A 53 8.13 12.20 20.01
CA ARG A 53 8.97 12.46 18.83
C ARG A 53 8.54 11.62 17.61
N ALA A 54 7.41 10.94 17.70
CA ALA A 54 6.94 9.99 16.70
C ALA A 54 5.60 10.43 16.09
N TYR A 55 5.49 10.24 14.77
CA TYR A 55 4.28 10.50 13.99
C TYR A 55 3.26 9.38 14.14
N THR A 56 1.99 9.71 13.96
CA THR A 56 0.88 8.73 13.88
C THR A 56 0.26 8.78 12.48
N MET A 57 -0.18 7.63 11.97
CA MET A 57 -0.84 7.54 10.66
C MET A 57 -2.37 7.69 10.78
N TRP A 58 -2.88 7.96 11.97
CA TRP A 58 -4.29 8.30 12.17
C TRP A 58 -4.48 9.10 13.46
N PHE A 59 -5.48 9.97 13.48
CA PHE A 59 -5.81 10.81 14.62
C PHE A 59 -7.30 11.18 14.65
N PHE A 60 -7.80 11.54 15.83
CA PHE A 60 -9.20 11.92 16.05
C PHE A 60 -9.34 13.38 16.49
N GLU A 61 -8.22 14.02 16.79
CA GLU A 61 -8.11 15.40 17.17
C GLU A 61 -8.50 16.33 16.00
N ARG A 62 -8.96 17.54 16.36
CA ARG A 62 -9.31 18.57 15.37
C ARG A 62 -8.11 19.00 14.52
N ASP A 63 -6.96 19.12 15.17
CA ASP A 63 -5.72 19.59 14.55
C ASP A 63 -4.76 18.42 14.40
N ASN A 64 -4.05 18.37 13.26
CA ASN A 64 -3.11 17.29 12.98
C ASN A 64 -1.98 17.26 14.05
N PRO A 65 -1.89 16.21 14.90
CA PRO A 65 -0.87 16.12 15.94
C PRO A 65 0.55 16.03 15.37
N ASN A 66 0.71 15.56 14.13
CA ASN A 66 1.99 15.45 13.44
C ASN A 66 2.66 16.80 13.22
N ASP A 67 1.90 17.91 13.14
CA ASP A 67 2.47 19.26 13.05
C ASP A 67 3.29 19.59 14.32
N LYS A 68 2.81 19.17 15.50
CA LYS A 68 3.53 19.37 16.78
C LYS A 68 4.78 18.51 16.86
N VAL A 69 4.70 17.27 16.37
CA VAL A 69 5.85 16.36 16.28
C VAL A 69 6.92 16.94 15.38
N SER A 70 6.56 17.43 14.18
CA SER A 70 7.46 18.13 13.27
C SER A 70 8.22 19.25 13.97
N HIS A 71 7.51 20.12 14.69
CA HIS A 71 8.16 21.20 15.46
C HIS A 71 9.13 20.67 16.51
N LYS A 72 8.78 19.62 17.26
CA LYS A 72 9.66 19.03 18.28
C LYS A 72 10.91 18.37 17.68
N LEU A 73 10.83 17.93 16.43
CA LEU A 73 11.97 17.41 15.67
C LEU A 73 12.80 18.52 14.99
N GLY A 74 12.50 19.80 15.24
CA GLY A 74 13.19 20.92 14.60
C GLY A 74 12.82 21.11 13.13
N LYS A 75 11.70 20.54 12.69
CA LYS A 75 11.13 20.71 11.35
C LYS A 75 9.99 21.71 11.38
N THR A 76 9.59 22.18 10.22
CA THR A 76 8.43 23.06 10.04
C THR A 76 7.37 22.31 9.24
N PRO A 77 6.11 22.22 9.72
CA PRO A 77 5.01 21.72 8.92
C PRO A 77 4.96 22.39 7.55
N PRO A 78 4.96 21.64 6.45
CA PRO A 78 5.27 22.22 5.17
C PRO A 78 4.07 22.93 4.54
N ASN A 79 4.33 24.03 3.83
CA ASN A 79 3.33 24.72 3.01
C ASN A 79 3.30 24.20 1.55
N LYS A 80 3.97 23.08 1.28
CA LYS A 80 4.04 22.39 0.00
C LYS A 80 3.84 20.90 0.25
N CYS A 81 3.21 20.22 -0.69
CA CYS A 81 3.20 18.76 -0.73
C CYS A 81 4.45 18.30 -1.48
N TYR A 82 5.41 17.71 -0.75
CA TYR A 82 6.69 17.31 -1.35
C TYR A 82 6.59 15.98 -2.10
N LEU A 83 5.75 15.05 -1.63
CA LEU A 83 5.45 13.82 -2.34
C LEU A 83 4.68 14.12 -3.63
N GLN A 84 4.94 13.34 -4.67
CA GLN A 84 4.34 13.51 -5.99
C GLN A 84 3.84 12.17 -6.50
N TYR A 85 2.67 12.19 -7.14
CA TYR A 85 2.08 11.20 -8.05
C TYR A 85 0.58 11.51 -8.09
N LEU A 86 -0.11 11.33 -6.95
CA LEU A 86 -1.51 11.72 -6.75
C LEU A 86 -1.68 12.97 -5.87
N HIS A 87 -0.62 13.40 -5.19
CA HIS A 87 -0.64 14.56 -4.31
C HIS A 87 -0.97 15.87 -5.04
N LYS A 88 -1.49 16.83 -4.28
CA LYS A 88 -1.55 18.25 -4.66
C LYS A 88 -0.15 18.86 -4.69
N THR A 89 -0.05 20.12 -5.10
CA THR A 89 1.19 20.90 -4.97
C THR A 89 1.29 21.61 -3.63
N VAL A 90 0.15 22.05 -3.07
CA VAL A 90 0.05 22.82 -1.83
C VAL A 90 -1.04 22.19 -0.95
N PRO A 91 -0.81 22.01 0.36
CA PRO A 91 -1.83 21.53 1.28
C PRO A 91 -3.01 22.50 1.33
N GLY A 92 -4.23 21.97 1.37
CA GLY A 92 -5.44 22.80 1.46
C GLY A 92 -6.66 22.00 1.88
N PRO A 93 -7.79 22.69 2.13
CA PRO A 93 -9.01 22.02 2.55
C PRO A 93 -9.57 21.12 1.45
N GLU A 94 -10.23 20.06 1.87
CA GLU A 94 -11.03 19.16 1.05
C GLU A 94 -12.53 19.47 1.17
N PRO A 95 -13.34 19.12 0.16
CA PRO A 95 -14.77 19.42 0.12
C PRO A 95 -15.54 18.76 1.27
N ASP A 96 -16.79 19.18 1.47
CA ASP A 96 -17.62 18.67 2.57
C ASP A 96 -17.94 17.18 2.49
N ASN A 97 -17.88 16.61 1.29
CA ASN A 97 -18.02 15.18 1.05
C ASN A 97 -16.69 14.41 1.21
N PHE A 98 -15.70 14.96 1.91
CA PHE A 98 -14.44 14.27 2.21
C PHE A 98 -14.65 13.18 3.27
N THR A 99 -14.45 11.91 2.90
CA THR A 99 -14.92 10.75 3.68
C THR A 99 -13.81 9.93 4.30
N GLU A 100 -13.08 9.13 3.51
CA GLU A 100 -12.25 8.05 4.05
C GLU A 100 -11.06 8.58 4.87
N CYS A 101 -10.36 9.58 4.34
CA CYS A 101 -9.20 10.20 5.00
C CYS A 101 -9.56 11.48 5.76
N HIS A 102 -10.78 11.54 6.32
CA HIS A 102 -11.33 12.75 6.94
C HIS A 102 -10.45 13.47 7.99
N PRO A 103 -9.51 12.86 8.74
CA PRO A 103 -8.68 13.59 9.69
C PRO A 103 -7.92 14.77 9.06
N TRP A 104 -7.54 14.67 7.78
CA TRP A 104 -6.83 15.73 7.07
C TRP A 104 -7.74 16.75 6.36
N LYS A 105 -9.07 16.70 6.54
CA LYS A 105 -10.04 17.53 5.77
C LYS A 105 -9.63 19.00 5.65
N ASN A 106 -9.16 19.61 6.72
CA ASN A 106 -8.87 21.05 6.75
C ASN A 106 -7.54 21.41 6.05
N ARG A 107 -6.61 20.46 5.91
CA ARG A 107 -5.27 20.67 5.34
C ARG A 107 -4.69 19.34 4.87
N ALA A 108 -5.04 18.95 3.64
CA ALA A 108 -4.61 17.70 3.02
C ALA A 108 -3.78 17.92 1.75
N CYS A 109 -2.85 16.99 1.50
CA CYS A 109 -2.16 16.82 0.23
C CYS A 109 -2.87 15.87 -0.75
N CYS A 110 -3.87 15.11 -0.31
CA CYS A 110 -4.68 14.23 -1.15
C CYS A 110 -5.92 14.96 -1.68
N ARG A 111 -6.72 14.29 -2.54
CA ARG A 111 -8.02 14.77 -3.04
C ARG A 111 -9.09 13.71 -2.78
N GLN A 112 -10.33 14.12 -2.50
CA GLN A 112 -11.47 13.22 -2.28
C GLN A 112 -11.61 12.17 -3.40
N GLN A 113 -11.34 12.56 -4.65
CA GLN A 113 -11.42 11.65 -5.80
C GLN A 113 -10.41 10.48 -5.76
N THR A 114 -9.28 10.62 -5.04
CA THR A 114 -8.24 9.58 -4.92
C THR A 114 -8.39 8.78 -3.63
N VAL A 115 -9.14 9.29 -2.65
CA VAL A 115 -9.29 8.68 -1.33
C VAL A 115 -10.73 8.61 -0.85
N SER A 116 -11.69 8.35 -1.75
CA SER A 116 -13.11 8.38 -1.38
C SER A 116 -13.57 7.18 -0.55
N SER A 117 -12.89 6.04 -0.67
CA SER A 117 -13.19 4.79 0.03
C SER A 117 -11.97 3.84 -0.01
N PRO A 118 -11.95 2.76 0.81
CA PRO A 118 -10.90 1.75 0.76
C PRO A 118 -10.74 1.11 -0.63
N GLU A 119 -11.85 0.83 -1.31
CA GLU A 119 -11.85 0.25 -2.65
C GLU A 119 -11.22 1.18 -3.68
N LYS A 120 -11.34 2.49 -3.49
CA LYS A 120 -10.67 3.46 -4.35
C LYS A 120 -9.17 3.51 -4.05
N ILE A 121 -8.79 3.53 -2.78
CA ILE A 121 -7.39 3.66 -2.34
C ILE A 121 -6.56 2.47 -2.81
N ILE A 122 -7.05 1.24 -2.64
CA ILE A 122 -6.32 0.02 -3.03
C ILE A 122 -6.01 -0.03 -4.55
N GLN A 123 -6.76 0.71 -5.37
CA GLN A 123 -6.62 0.73 -6.83
C GLN A 123 -5.72 1.86 -7.35
N ASN A 124 -5.22 2.75 -6.50
CA ASN A 124 -4.56 3.98 -6.93
C ASN A 124 -3.24 3.77 -7.71
N TYR A 125 -2.55 2.66 -7.44
CA TYR A 125 -1.19 2.43 -7.90
C TYR A 125 -1.04 1.30 -8.92
N GLY A 126 -2.12 0.55 -9.17
CA GLY A 126 -2.09 -0.62 -10.04
C GLY A 126 -2.35 -1.93 -9.29
N PRO A 127 -2.70 -3.00 -10.00
CA PRO A 127 -3.04 -4.29 -9.40
C PRO A 127 -1.89 -4.91 -8.60
N GLU A 128 -0.64 -4.64 -8.94
CA GLU A 128 0.56 -5.15 -8.28
C GLU A 128 0.82 -4.52 -6.90
N TRP A 129 0.24 -3.35 -6.64
CA TRP A 129 0.37 -2.62 -5.38
C TRP A 129 -0.74 -2.88 -4.37
N ARG A 130 -1.69 -3.77 -4.71
CA ARG A 130 -2.80 -4.07 -3.81
C ARG A 130 -2.32 -4.86 -2.60
N TRP A 131 -2.76 -4.49 -1.40
CA TRP A 131 -2.43 -5.23 -0.18
C TRP A 131 -3.19 -6.56 -0.04
N ASP A 132 -4.25 -6.79 -0.82
CA ASP A 132 -5.11 -7.97 -0.76
C ASP A 132 -4.75 -9.08 -1.78
N ARG A 133 -3.53 -9.04 -2.32
CA ARG A 133 -3.04 -10.03 -3.30
C ARG A 133 -2.90 -11.45 -2.73
N CYS A 134 -2.86 -11.58 -1.41
CA CYS A 134 -2.88 -12.86 -0.70
C CYS A 134 -4.27 -13.25 -0.16
N GLY A 135 -5.32 -12.60 -0.66
CA GLY A 135 -6.69 -12.74 -0.19
C GLY A 135 -7.16 -11.54 0.61
N THR A 136 -8.46 -11.49 0.86
CA THR A 136 -9.09 -10.42 1.64
C THR A 136 -8.55 -10.40 3.07
N LEU A 137 -8.06 -9.25 3.52
CA LEU A 137 -7.66 -9.03 4.90
C LEU A 137 -8.89 -8.91 5.82
N SER A 138 -8.71 -9.23 7.08
CA SER A 138 -9.68 -8.93 8.13
C SER A 138 -9.92 -7.42 8.20
N ALA A 139 -11.15 -7.01 8.54
CA ALA A 139 -11.51 -5.59 8.61
C ALA A 139 -10.63 -4.80 9.59
N ALA A 140 -10.17 -5.44 10.66
CA ALA A 140 -9.24 -4.84 11.61
C ALA A 140 -7.86 -4.58 10.98
N CYS A 141 -7.34 -5.55 10.22
CA CYS A 141 -6.06 -5.41 9.53
C CYS A 141 -6.13 -4.40 8.38
N GLU A 142 -7.14 -4.49 7.51
CA GLU A 142 -7.30 -3.60 6.36
C GLU A 142 -7.39 -2.12 6.78
N ARG A 143 -7.99 -1.85 7.95
CA ARG A 143 -8.06 -0.49 8.48
C ARG A 143 -6.68 0.17 8.60
N PHE A 144 -5.64 -0.57 8.99
CA PHE A 144 -4.29 -0.02 9.11
C PHE A 144 -3.64 0.29 7.76
N PHE A 145 -3.88 -0.54 6.73
CA PHE A 145 -3.43 -0.23 5.36
C PHE A 145 -4.13 1.01 4.82
N VAL A 146 -5.44 1.16 5.07
CA VAL A 146 -6.18 2.37 4.68
C VAL A 146 -5.66 3.60 5.42
N GLN A 147 -5.38 3.49 6.72
CA GLN A 147 -4.83 4.59 7.52
C GLN A 147 -3.44 5.01 7.04
N GLU A 148 -2.56 4.05 6.77
CA GLU A 148 -1.22 4.30 6.21
C GLU A 148 -1.31 4.99 4.85
N ALA A 149 -2.14 4.48 3.93
CA ALA A 149 -2.34 5.09 2.63
C ALA A 149 -2.94 6.51 2.75
N CYS A 150 -3.92 6.72 3.63
CA CYS A 150 -4.44 8.05 3.93
C CYS A 150 -3.35 8.98 4.44
N PHE A 151 -2.51 8.52 5.35
CA PHE A 151 -1.40 9.28 5.89
C PHE A 151 -0.40 9.67 4.79
N TYR A 152 0.04 8.71 3.97
CA TYR A 152 0.98 8.93 2.88
C TYR A 152 0.42 9.93 1.84
N GLU A 153 -0.86 9.82 1.50
CA GLU A 153 -1.52 10.68 0.51
C GLU A 153 -1.84 12.07 1.05
N CYS A 154 -2.29 12.15 2.30
CA CYS A 154 -2.94 13.35 2.82
C CYS A 154 -2.06 14.17 3.76
N ASP A 155 -1.16 13.56 4.55
CA ASP A 155 -0.41 14.30 5.56
C ASP A 155 0.72 15.13 4.92
N PRO A 156 0.71 16.47 5.03
CA PRO A 156 1.81 17.28 4.52
C PRO A 156 3.16 16.90 5.12
N ASN A 157 3.18 16.44 6.38
CA ASN A 157 4.41 16.10 7.09
C ASN A 157 5.11 14.84 6.53
N ALA A 158 4.40 13.92 5.87
CA ALA A 158 5.02 12.77 5.22
C ALA A 158 6.10 13.19 4.21
N GLY A 159 5.86 14.31 3.52
CA GLY A 159 6.82 14.89 2.57
C GLY A 159 8.13 15.41 3.18
N LEU A 160 8.19 15.62 4.50
CA LEU A 160 9.45 15.99 5.19
C LEU A 160 10.49 14.86 5.23
N TYR A 161 10.05 13.65 4.88
CA TYR A 161 10.84 12.42 4.84
C TYR A 161 11.01 11.88 3.42
N ARG A 162 10.71 12.69 2.39
CA ARG A 162 10.95 12.30 1.00
C ARG A 162 12.43 12.00 0.81
N MET A 163 12.75 10.78 0.36
CA MET A 163 14.11 10.25 0.27
C MET A 163 15.03 11.17 -0.53
N TYR A 164 14.53 11.74 -1.63
CA TYR A 164 15.26 12.70 -2.45
C TYR A 164 14.65 14.10 -2.32
N SER A 165 15.35 15.02 -1.65
CA SER A 165 14.94 16.42 -1.55
C SER A 165 14.93 17.10 -2.93
N ASP A 166 14.29 18.26 -3.07
CA ASP A 166 14.30 18.99 -4.36
C ASP A 166 15.73 19.37 -4.78
N LYS A 167 16.66 19.46 -3.82
CA LYS A 167 18.08 19.74 -4.03
C LYS A 167 18.87 18.50 -4.45
N ASP A 168 18.51 17.33 -3.91
CA ASP A 168 19.26 16.08 -4.12
C ASP A 168 18.68 15.21 -5.25
N PHE A 169 17.49 15.56 -5.76
CA PHE A 169 16.85 14.87 -6.88
C PHE A 169 17.61 15.09 -8.18
N ASP A 170 17.91 13.99 -8.90
CA ASP A 170 18.59 13.98 -10.18
C ASP A 170 17.72 13.20 -11.17
N ALA A 171 17.14 13.90 -12.14
CA ALA A 171 16.27 13.30 -13.14
C ALA A 171 16.98 12.31 -14.07
N SER A 172 18.32 12.34 -14.14
CA SER A 172 19.11 11.42 -14.95
C SER A 172 19.40 10.10 -14.24
N ASN A 173 19.26 10.06 -12.91
CA ASN A 173 19.45 8.85 -12.13
C ASN A 173 18.11 8.08 -12.04
N PRO A 174 17.97 6.90 -12.66
CA PRO A 174 16.72 6.13 -12.66
C PRO A 174 16.32 5.63 -11.26
N ARG A 175 17.22 5.69 -10.27
CA ARG A 175 16.91 5.36 -8.86
C ARG A 175 16.28 6.52 -8.11
N HIS A 176 16.42 7.76 -8.59
CA HIS A 176 15.86 8.92 -7.95
C HIS A 176 14.40 9.05 -8.37
N ASN A 177 13.53 9.19 -7.38
CA ASN A 177 12.11 9.39 -7.57
C ASN A 177 11.60 10.50 -6.63
N LYS A 178 10.32 10.85 -6.74
CA LYS A 178 9.70 11.94 -5.96
C LYS A 178 8.58 11.46 -5.05
N TRP A 179 8.45 10.15 -4.87
CA TRP A 179 7.35 9.50 -4.13
C TRP A 179 7.87 8.73 -2.91
N GLN A 180 9.11 8.26 -2.92
CA GLN A 180 9.65 7.46 -1.84
C GLN A 180 9.92 8.31 -0.60
N ILE A 181 9.55 7.77 0.55
CA ILE A 181 9.91 8.27 1.87
C ILE A 181 10.89 7.32 2.54
N GLU A 182 11.68 7.83 3.48
CA GLU A 182 12.64 7.04 4.23
C GLU A 182 12.77 7.57 5.66
N GLY A 183 12.88 6.66 6.63
CA GLY A 183 13.33 7.00 7.97
C GLY A 183 12.32 7.79 8.82
N MET A 184 11.03 7.77 8.50
CA MET A 184 10.03 8.53 9.25
C MET A 184 9.71 7.85 10.59
N PRO A 185 9.90 8.51 11.75
CA PRO A 185 9.67 7.89 13.05
C PRO A 185 8.17 7.74 13.28
N ILE A 186 7.68 6.50 13.31
CA ILE A 186 6.28 6.17 13.59
C ILE A 186 6.18 5.67 15.01
N ARG A 187 5.09 6.04 15.68
CA ARG A 187 4.85 5.62 17.06
C ARG A 187 4.89 4.11 17.20
N ALA A 188 5.67 3.65 18.17
CA ALA A 188 5.76 2.25 18.57
C ALA A 188 4.38 1.61 18.80
N ASP A 189 3.51 2.29 19.54
CA ASP A 189 2.17 1.77 19.88
C ASP A 189 1.25 1.63 18.66
N TYR A 190 1.40 2.47 17.64
CA TYR A 190 0.71 2.34 16.35
C TYR A 190 1.21 1.11 15.59
N CYS A 191 2.52 0.94 15.48
CA CYS A 191 3.15 -0.21 14.82
C CYS A 191 2.76 -1.54 15.47
N ASP A 192 2.76 -1.59 16.81
CA ASP A 192 2.34 -2.77 17.56
C ASP A 192 0.85 -3.08 17.36
N SER A 193 0.00 -2.05 17.29
CA SER A 193 -1.43 -2.21 17.04
C SER A 193 -1.71 -2.71 15.62
N TRP A 194 -0.98 -2.19 14.63
CA TRP A 194 -1.06 -2.66 13.24
C TRP A 194 -0.70 -4.15 13.17
N TRP A 195 0.45 -4.52 13.72
CA TRP A 195 0.88 -5.92 13.72
C TRP A 195 -0.11 -6.82 14.46
N ALA A 196 -0.59 -6.42 15.64
CA ALA A 196 -1.54 -7.22 16.40
C ALA A 196 -2.85 -7.46 15.63
N ALA A 197 -3.33 -6.46 14.89
CA ALA A 197 -4.52 -6.56 14.06
C ALA A 197 -4.33 -7.48 12.84
N CYS A 198 -3.12 -7.51 12.28
CA CYS A 198 -2.83 -8.22 11.03
C CYS A 198 -2.14 -9.58 11.18
N ARG A 199 -1.68 -9.95 12.38
CA ARG A 199 -0.75 -11.08 12.59
C ARG A 199 -1.21 -12.44 12.00
N ASN A 200 -2.52 -12.66 11.90
CA ASN A 200 -3.13 -13.88 11.37
C ASN A 200 -3.54 -13.77 9.89
N ASP A 201 -3.57 -12.55 9.35
CA ASP A 201 -3.90 -12.31 7.95
C ASP A 201 -2.71 -12.68 7.05
N LEU A 202 -3.02 -13.03 5.80
CA LEU A 202 -2.02 -13.45 4.84
C LEU A 202 -1.41 -12.23 4.14
N PHE A 203 -0.10 -12.28 3.91
CA PHE A 203 0.62 -11.32 3.10
C PHE A 203 1.66 -12.02 2.24
N CYS A 204 2.15 -11.31 1.24
CA CYS A 204 3.20 -11.80 0.36
C CYS A 204 4.45 -12.18 1.18
N ALA A 205 5.03 -13.35 0.89
CA ALA A 205 6.14 -13.92 1.65
C ALA A 205 7.52 -13.75 0.99
N LEU A 206 7.59 -12.97 -0.09
CA LEU A 206 8.87 -12.65 -0.74
C LEU A 206 9.66 -11.66 0.10
N GLU A 207 10.96 -11.91 0.25
CA GLU A 207 11.89 -11.05 1.02
C GLU A 207 11.30 -10.58 2.36
N GLN A 208 10.73 -11.51 3.13
CA GLN A 208 10.10 -11.25 4.44
C GLN A 208 8.96 -10.21 4.40
N GLY A 209 8.18 -10.18 3.31
CA GLY A 209 7.03 -9.29 3.18
C GLY A 209 7.36 -7.91 2.63
N ASN A 210 8.50 -7.72 1.99
CA ASN A 210 8.81 -6.44 1.36
C ASN A 210 7.83 -6.13 0.21
N HIS A 211 7.04 -5.06 0.36
CA HIS A 211 5.96 -4.72 -0.55
C HIS A 211 6.45 -4.39 -1.97
N TYR A 212 7.64 -3.80 -2.11
CA TYR A 212 8.24 -3.46 -3.41
C TYR A 212 8.67 -4.72 -4.16
N VAL A 213 9.28 -5.68 -3.46
CA VAL A 213 9.65 -6.97 -4.02
C VAL A 213 8.39 -7.73 -4.45
N CYS A 214 7.36 -7.73 -3.61
CA CYS A 214 6.09 -8.35 -3.91
C CYS A 214 5.43 -7.75 -5.14
N ALA A 215 5.35 -6.42 -5.24
CA ALA A 215 4.80 -5.73 -6.42
C ALA A 215 5.55 -6.11 -7.71
N ALA A 216 6.88 -6.13 -7.68
CA ALA A 216 7.69 -6.51 -8.83
C ALA A 216 7.46 -7.97 -9.28
N GLU A 217 7.25 -8.90 -8.34
CA GLU A 217 6.94 -10.29 -8.68
C GLU A 217 5.48 -10.48 -9.11
N TYR A 218 4.54 -9.72 -8.54
CA TYR A 218 3.14 -9.71 -9.02
C TYR A 218 3.05 -9.23 -10.47
N GLU A 219 3.75 -8.15 -10.83
CA GLU A 219 3.77 -7.63 -12.20
C GLU A 219 4.29 -8.69 -13.20
N LYS A 220 5.38 -9.40 -12.83
CA LYS A 220 5.92 -10.50 -13.63
C LYS A 220 4.92 -11.65 -13.77
N ALA A 221 4.30 -12.07 -12.67
CA ALA A 221 3.33 -13.16 -12.66
C ALA A 221 2.09 -12.84 -13.51
N ASP A 222 1.57 -11.62 -13.41
CA ASP A 222 0.43 -11.14 -14.19
C ASP A 222 0.79 -11.11 -15.68
N GLY A 223 1.97 -10.59 -16.05
CA GLY A 223 2.46 -10.55 -17.43
C GLY A 223 2.65 -11.93 -18.07
N GLN A 224 3.13 -12.92 -17.31
CA GLN A 224 3.22 -14.32 -17.77
C GLN A 224 1.84 -14.95 -17.97
N GLY A 225 0.88 -14.65 -17.09
CA GLY A 225 -0.51 -15.09 -17.22
C GLY A 225 -1.18 -14.62 -18.51
N TYR A 226 -0.94 -13.37 -18.91
CA TYR A 226 -1.40 -12.83 -20.20
C TYR A 226 -0.79 -13.57 -21.40
N PHE A 227 0.53 -13.81 -21.40
CA PHE A 227 1.20 -14.52 -22.48
C PHE A 227 0.69 -15.96 -22.62
N TYR A 228 0.54 -16.68 -21.51
CA TYR A 228 0.03 -18.04 -21.52
C TYR A 228 -1.42 -18.13 -21.99
N THR A 229 -2.27 -17.17 -21.60
CA THR A 229 -3.67 -17.08 -22.05
C THR A 229 -3.75 -16.81 -23.55
N LEU A 230 -2.94 -15.86 -24.07
CA LEU A 230 -2.87 -15.55 -25.49
C LEU A 230 -2.41 -16.77 -26.32
N VAL A 231 -1.37 -17.47 -25.87
CA VAL A 231 -0.88 -18.68 -26.53
C VAL A 231 -1.94 -19.77 -26.53
N LYS A 232 -2.65 -20.01 -25.41
CA LYS A 232 -3.77 -20.96 -25.36
C LYS A 232 -4.90 -20.59 -26.32
N SER A 233 -5.27 -19.32 -26.40
CA SER A 233 -6.26 -18.86 -27.37
C SER A 233 -5.79 -19.11 -28.80
N ILE A 234 -4.55 -18.75 -29.16
CA ILE A 234 -4.01 -19.00 -30.50
C ILE A 234 -3.98 -20.50 -30.83
N VAL A 235 -3.50 -21.35 -29.92
CA VAL A 235 -3.48 -22.81 -30.12
C VAL A 235 -4.89 -23.36 -30.29
N SER A 236 -5.87 -22.88 -29.53
CA SER A 236 -7.28 -23.28 -29.67
C SER A 236 -7.89 -22.91 -31.03
N TRP A 237 -7.39 -21.88 -31.71
CA TRP A 237 -7.82 -21.49 -33.05
C TRP A 237 -7.23 -22.38 -34.16
N PHE A 238 -6.07 -23.01 -33.91
CA PHE A 238 -5.45 -23.93 -34.87
C PHE A 238 -5.89 -25.39 -34.71
N THR A 239 -6.63 -25.69 -33.64
CA THR A 239 -7.17 -27.04 -33.35
C THR A 239 -8.67 -27.17 -33.61
N GLN A 240 -9.31 -26.16 -34.20
CA GLN A 240 -10.64 -26.24 -34.83
C GLN A 240 -10.49 -26.29 -36.35
#